data_AF-A0AAV5R8I0-F1
#
_entry.id   AF-A0AAV5R8I0-F1
#
_cell.length_a   1.000
_cell.length_b   1.000
_cell.length_c   1.000
_cell.angle_alpha   90.00
_cell.angle_beta   90.00
_cell.angle_gamma   90.00
#
_symmetry.space_group_name_H-M   'P 1'
#
loop_
_entity.id
_entity.type
_entity.pdbx_description
1 polymer ?
#
loop_
_entity_poly.entity_id
_entity_poly.type
_entity_poly.pdbx_seq_one_letter_code
_entity_poly.pdbx_strand_id
1 'polypeptide(L)' 'MYTQIYNLIFKRNSTFVATVFASTFLFQVGLDETVTSWYEARNKGKLWSDLKPKILAGFESEEDDE' A
#
# COMPACT_ATOMS: atom_id res chain seq x y z
N MET A 1 2.55 28.33 15.25
CA MET A 1 2.61 27.05 14.54
C MET A 1 3.77 26.99 13.53
N TYR A 2 3.77 27.76 12.45
CA TYR A 2 4.87 27.73 11.44
C TYR A 2 6.27 27.95 12.02
N THR A 3 6.45 28.96 12.88
CA THR A 3 7.74 29.25 13.54
C THR A 3 8.21 28.12 14.46
N GLN A 4 7.29 27.39 15.09
CA GLN A 4 7.62 26.29 15.99
C GLN A 4 8.09 25.06 15.21
N ILE A 5 7.38 24.69 14.15
CA ILE A 5 7.76 23.58 13.26
C ILE A 5 9.11 23.89 12.60
N TYR A 6 9.32 25.12 12.14
CA TYR A 6 10.60 25.55 11.58
C TYR A 6 11.75 25.38 12.57
N ASN A 7 11.61 25.90 13.79
CA ASN A 7 12.66 25.81 14.80
C ASN A 7 12.93 24.37 15.27
N LEU A 8 11.91 23.50 15.27
CA LEU A 8 12.00 22.12 15.73
C LEU A 8 12.60 21.19 14.68
N ILE A 9 12.17 21.32 13.42
CA ILE A 9 12.46 20.34 12.36
C ILE A 9 13.44 20.92 11.33
N PHE A 10 13.17 22.12 10.84
CA PHE A 10 13.80 22.65 9.63
C PHE A 10 15.04 23.53 9.87
N LYS A 11 15.24 24.08 11.08
CA LYS A 11 16.32 25.03 11.38
C LYS A 11 17.71 24.40 11.48
N ARG A 12 17.82 23.13 11.89
CA ARG A 12 19.10 22.42 12.04
C ARG A 12 19.19 21.28 11.03
N ASN A 13 20.28 21.22 10.27
CA ASN A 13 20.46 20.20 9.22
C ASN A 13 20.37 18.77 9.76
N SER A 14 20.91 18.50 10.96
CA SER A 14 20.87 17.16 11.55
C SER A 14 19.46 16.71 11.92
N THR A 15 18.64 17.60 12.50
CA THR A 15 17.24 17.30 12.82
C THR A 15 16.40 17.19 11.56
N PHE A 16 16.69 18.01 10.55
CA PHE A 16 16.01 17.98 9.26
C PHE A 16 16.20 16.63 8.57
N VAL A 17 17.46 16.19 8.38
CA VAL A 17 17.76 14.92 7.70
C VAL A 17 17.20 13.72 8.49
N ALA A 18 17.33 13.71 9.81
CA ALA A 18 16.75 12.66 10.65
C ALA A 18 15.22 12.59 10.50
N THR A 19 14.55 13.75 10.44
CA THR A 19 13.10 13.82 10.24
C THR A 19 12.70 13.31 8.86
N VAL A 20 13.46 13.66 7.81
CA VAL A 20 13.23 13.14 6.46
C VAL A 20 13.29 11.62 6.47
N PHE A 21 14.35 11.02 7.01
CA PHE A 21 14.47 9.57 7.06
C PHE A 21 13.35 8.90 7.86
N ALA A 22 13.04 9.41 9.06
CA ALA A 22 11.94 8.88 9.85
C ALA A 22 10.60 8.96 9.11
N SER A 23 10.34 10.09 8.44
CA SER A 23 9.12 10.28 7.66
C SER A 23 9.06 9.35 6.45
N THR A 24 10.18 9.07 5.78
CA THR A 24 10.22 8.17 4.62
C THR A 24 9.77 6.76 5.00
N PHE A 25 10.26 6.21 6.12
CA PHE A 25 9.86 4.86 6.55
C PHE A 25 8.36 4.77 6.87
N LEU A 26 7.82 5.77 7.57
CA LEU A 26 6.40 5.81 7.90
C LEU A 26 5.54 6.04 6.67
N PHE A 27 5.95 6.96 5.80
CA PHE A 27 5.24 7.31 4.58
C PHE A 27 5.23 6.15 3.58
N GLN A 28 6.35 5.44 3.42
CA GLN A 28 6.44 4.29 2.52
C GLN A 28 5.39 3.23 2.86
N VAL A 29 5.31 2.81 4.12
CA VAL A 29 4.35 1.79 4.57
C VAL A 29 2.92 2.27 4.34
N GLY A 30 2.59 3.49 4.78
CA GLY A 30 1.24 4.02 4.65
C GLY A 30 0.82 4.22 3.19
N LEU A 31 1.72 4.73 2.34
CA LEU A 31 1.44 4.96 0.93
C LEU A 31 1.27 3.64 0.18
N ASP A 32 2.13 2.66 0.41
CA ASP A 32 2.10 1.35 -0.26
C ASP A 32 0.76 0.64 0.00
N GLU A 33 0.35 0.53 1.26
CA GLU A 33 -0.92 -0.13 1.62
C GLU A 33 -2.13 0.63 1.08
N THR A 34 -2.11 1.96 1.19
CA THR A 34 -3.22 2.81 0.71
C THR A 34 -3.39 2.70 -0.81
N VAL A 35 -2.30 2.80 -1.56
CA VAL A 35 -2.33 2.74 -3.02
C VAL A 35 -2.68 1.33 -3.48
N THR A 36 -2.17 0.29 -2.83
CA THR A 36 -2.51 -1.10 -3.12
C THR A 36 -4.00 -1.35 -2.91
N SER A 37 -4.55 -0.98 -1.74
CA SER A 37 -5.98 -1.14 -1.46
C SER A 37 -6.85 -0.38 -2.45
N TRP A 38 -6.48 0.87 -2.78
CA TRP A 38 -7.17 1.63 -3.81
C TRP A 38 -7.13 0.95 -5.18
N TYR A 39 -5.96 0.42 -5.57
CA TYR A 39 -5.78 -0.27 -6.84
C TYR A 39 -6.63 -1.54 -6.93
N GLU A 40 -6.62 -2.36 -5.88
CA GLU A 40 -7.44 -3.58 -5.78
C GLU A 40 -8.93 -3.24 -5.83
N ALA A 41 -9.39 -2.27 -5.04
CA ALA A 41 -10.78 -1.83 -5.05
C ALA A 41 -11.20 -1.32 -6.44
N ARG A 42 -10.32 -0.58 -7.13
CA ARG A 42 -10.61 -0.02 -8.45
C ARG A 42 -10.67 -1.08 -9.55
N ASN A 43 -9.92 -2.18 -9.41
CA ASN A 43 -9.81 -3.25 -10.39
C ASN A 43 -10.58 -4.53 -10.00
N LYS A 44 -11.34 -4.50 -8.91
CA LYS A 44 -12.12 -5.63 -8.39
C LYS A 44 -12.85 -6.40 -9.49
N GLY A 45 -12.70 -7.72 -9.46
CA GLY A 45 -13.24 -8.65 -10.45
C GLY A 45 -12.36 -8.86 -11.68
N LYS A 46 -11.27 -8.10 -11.83
CA LYS A 46 -10.28 -8.26 -12.91
C LYS A 46 -8.95 -8.83 -12.41
N LEU A 47 -8.67 -8.77 -11.10
CA LEU A 47 -7.41 -9.29 -10.57
C LEU A 47 -7.43 -10.81 -10.61
N TRP A 48 -6.24 -11.40 -10.80
CA TRP A 48 -6.09 -12.84 -10.67
C TRP A 48 -6.53 -13.34 -9.29
N SER A 49 -6.30 -12.58 -8.22
CA SER A 49 -6.79 -12.90 -6.87
C SER A 49 -8.32 -13.06 -6.81
N ASP A 50 -9.08 -12.28 -7.59
CA ASP A 50 -10.54 -12.37 -7.67
C ASP A 50 -11.03 -13.51 -8.58
N LEU A 51 -10.25 -13.84 -9.61
CA LEU A 51 -10.61 -14.83 -10.64
C LEU A 51 -10.19 -16.25 -10.28
N LYS A 52 -9.02 -16.41 -9.64
CA LYS A 52 -8.43 -17.70 -9.30
C LYS A 52 -9.40 -18.63 -8.56
N PRO A 53 -10.16 -18.18 -7.55
CA PRO A 53 -11.09 -19.08 -6.85
C PRO A 53 -12.19 -19.62 -7.76
N LYS A 54 -12.68 -18.81 -8.70
CA LYS A 54 -13.72 -19.22 -9.65
C LYS A 54 -13.21 -20.25 -10.66
N ILE A 55 -11.97 -20.05 -11.11
CA ILE A 55 -11.33 -20.94 -12.08
C ILE A 55 -11.04 -22.30 -11.47
N LEU A 56 -10.49 -22.33 -10.25
CA LEU A 56 -10.19 -23.59 -9.58
C LEU A 56 -11.45 -24.41 -9.31
N ALA A 57 -12.54 -23.75 -8.86
CA ALA A 57 -13.82 -24.41 -8.66
C ALA A 57 -14.40 -25.00 -9.96
N GLY A 58 -14.17 -24.33 -11.11
CA GLY A 58 -14.60 -24.85 -12.41
C GLY A 58 -13.83 -26.11 -12.82
N PHE A 59 -12.52 -26.17 -12.56
CA PHE A 59 -11.71 -27.36 -12.82
C PHE A 59 -12.11 -28.55 -11.93
N GLU A 60 -12.38 -28.30 -10.64
CA GLU A 60 -12.86 -29.36 -9.72
C GLU A 60 -14.21 -29.94 -10.18
N SER A 61 -15.14 -29.10 -10.66
CA SER A 61 -16.40 -29.59 -11.19
C SER A 61 -16.27 -30.38 -12.50
N GLU A 62 -15.30 -30.05 -13.35
CA GLU A 62 -15.06 -30.80 -14.60
C GLU A 62 -14.41 -32.17 -14.33
N GLU A 63 -13.56 -32.30 -13.31
CA GLU A 63 -13.00 -33.60 -12.87
C GLU A 63 -14.05 -34.53 -12.23
N ASP A 64 -15.05 -33.99 -11.53
CA ASP A 64 -16.15 -34.77 -10.94
C ASP A 64 -17.18 -35.26 -12.00
N ASP A 65 -17.24 -34.60 -13.15
CA ASP A 65 -18.17 -34.89 -14.26
C ASP A 65 -17.58 -35.86 -15.34
N GLU A 66 -16.27 -36.17 -15.32
CA GLU A 66 -15.59 -37.22 -16.12
C GLU A 66 -15.58 -38.60 -15.43
#